data_AF-A0A1G2T1A2-F1
#
_entry.id   AF-A0A1G2T1A2-F1
#
_cell.length_a   1.000
_cell.length_b   1.000
_cell.length_c   1.000
_cell.angle_alpha   90.00
_cell.angle_beta   90.00
_cell.angle_gamma   90.00
#
_symmetry.space_group_name_H-M   'P 1'
#
loop_
_entity.id
_entity.type
_entity.pdbx_description
1 polymer ?
#
loop_
_entity_poly.entity_id
_entity_poly.type
_entity_poly.pdbx_seq_one_letter_code
_entity_poly.pdbx_strand_id
1 'polypeptide(L)'
;MSEKTSEKILKYIENKGQATGNELALHFGITPRAVRKQLNNLLDEEALYKMGKPPKVFYLIKPNKNEAPIITIDFSLKKLIDKNFLIITPAGEKMEGLEGFTYWCGRQKLPVEKTALEYEKTLKKYVQYKKGGLIDGMYKIKHTFPEVFLDKLFYLDFYSIERFGKTKLGQLLLYAKQSQNRTLIKELVDQLRPRITDLLKRFTIDAVAYIPPTVKREVQLMKELERMLDLPMSTLNLVKVKTPVAVPQKTLNKLEDRVENARSTIVVDDTRKYGTLLLLDDALGSGATLNETARKIRSQNLAQTVIGLAITGSFSGFEVISEV
;
A
#
# COMPACT_ATOMS: atom_id res chain seq x y z
N MET A 1 32.48 -26.80 -35.14
CA MET A 1 32.44 -26.56 -33.68
C MET A 1 31.08 -26.98 -33.17
N SER A 2 31.00 -27.81 -32.13
CA SER A 2 29.72 -28.25 -31.56
C SER A 2 29.02 -27.09 -30.86
N GLU A 3 27.77 -26.81 -31.21
CA GLU A 3 26.94 -25.78 -30.59
C GLU A 3 26.84 -25.99 -29.07
N LYS A 4 27.06 -24.91 -28.30
CA LYS A 4 27.07 -24.96 -26.84
C LYS A 4 25.66 -25.18 -26.31
N THR A 5 25.54 -25.85 -25.16
CA THR A 5 24.24 -26.11 -24.52
C THR A 5 23.48 -24.83 -24.20
N SER A 6 24.17 -23.73 -23.87
CA SER A 6 23.57 -22.42 -23.63
C SER A 6 22.89 -21.84 -24.88
N GLU A 7 23.54 -21.95 -26.04
CA GLU A 7 23.00 -21.50 -27.35
C GLU A 7 21.76 -22.31 -27.73
N LYS A 8 21.77 -23.62 -27.48
CA LYS A 8 20.60 -24.49 -27.71
C LYS A 8 19.42 -24.11 -26.81
N ILE A 9 19.68 -23.79 -25.55
CA ILE A 9 18.64 -23.34 -24.60
C ILE A 9 18.03 -22.02 -25.09
N LEU A 10 18.85 -21.06 -25.51
CA LEU A 10 18.36 -19.78 -26.04
C LEU A 10 17.48 -19.99 -27.27
N LYS A 11 17.93 -20.75 -28.27
CA LYS A 11 17.12 -21.08 -29.46
C LYS A 11 15.81 -21.78 -29.12
N TYR A 12 15.83 -22.69 -28.15
CA TYR A 12 14.62 -23.38 -27.72
C TYR A 12 13.60 -22.41 -27.10
N ILE A 13 14.05 -21.53 -26.21
CA ILE A 13 13.20 -20.53 -25.56
C ILE A 13 12.71 -19.49 -26.58
N GLU A 14 13.55 -19.09 -27.53
CA GLU A 14 13.17 -18.16 -28.61
C GLU A 14 12.05 -18.73 -29.49
N ASN A 15 12.18 -20.00 -29.90
CA ASN A 15 11.17 -20.67 -30.73
C ASN A 15 9.85 -20.95 -29.99
N LYS A 16 9.93 -21.29 -28.69
CA LYS A 16 8.76 -21.68 -27.89
C LYS A 16 8.14 -20.50 -27.12
N GLY A 17 8.83 -19.36 -27.08
CA GLY A 17 8.51 -18.19 -26.26
C GLY A 17 8.93 -18.32 -24.78
N GLN A 18 8.85 -19.52 -24.19
CA GLN A 18 9.25 -19.77 -22.79
C GLN A 18 9.59 -21.25 -22.54
N ALA A 19 10.32 -21.53 -21.47
CA ALA A 19 10.57 -22.90 -21.00
C ALA A 19 10.69 -23.00 -19.48
N THR A 20 10.40 -24.17 -18.91
CA THR A 20 10.72 -24.48 -17.50
C THR A 20 12.03 -25.27 -17.41
N GLY A 21 12.68 -25.25 -16.24
CA GLY A 21 13.91 -26.03 -16.03
C GLY A 21 13.70 -27.54 -16.24
N ASN A 22 12.52 -28.06 -15.89
CA ASN A 22 12.18 -29.47 -16.12
C ASN A 22 11.98 -29.78 -17.60
N GLU A 23 11.31 -28.90 -18.35
CA GLU A 23 11.15 -29.05 -19.80
C GLU A 23 12.49 -29.07 -20.52
N LEU A 24 13.42 -28.19 -20.14
CA LEU A 24 14.76 -28.15 -20.72
C LEU A 24 15.57 -29.41 -20.37
N ALA A 25 15.46 -29.91 -19.14
CA ALA A 25 16.13 -31.15 -18.71
C ALA A 25 15.64 -32.36 -19.53
N LEU A 26 14.32 -32.47 -19.70
CA LEU A 26 13.68 -33.54 -20.47
C LEU A 26 14.02 -33.43 -21.96
N HIS A 27 13.93 -32.23 -22.53
CA HIS A 27 14.14 -32.01 -23.97
C HIS A 27 15.58 -32.26 -24.41
N PHE A 28 16.56 -31.82 -23.61
CA PHE A 28 17.97 -31.95 -23.94
C PHE A 28 18.64 -33.21 -23.36
N GLY A 29 17.90 -34.03 -22.60
CA GLY A 29 18.43 -35.26 -21.99
C GLY A 29 19.55 -35.01 -20.98
N ILE A 30 19.58 -33.83 -20.35
CA ILE A 30 20.62 -33.43 -19.39
C ILE A 30 20.06 -33.30 -17.98
N THR A 31 20.93 -33.49 -16.99
CA THR A 31 20.51 -33.45 -15.59
C THR A 31 19.93 -32.08 -15.20
N PRO A 32 18.93 -32.02 -14.30
CA PRO A 32 18.39 -30.75 -13.81
C PRO A 32 19.46 -29.81 -13.22
N ARG A 33 20.53 -30.38 -12.63
CA ARG A 33 21.67 -29.61 -12.10
C ARG A 33 22.46 -28.92 -13.22
N ALA A 34 22.68 -29.60 -14.33
CA ALA A 34 23.37 -29.03 -15.49
C ALA A 34 22.54 -27.91 -16.14
N VAL A 35 21.24 -28.12 -16.32
CA VAL A 35 20.30 -27.09 -16.80
C VAL A 35 20.34 -25.87 -15.89
N ARG A 36 20.24 -26.06 -14.58
CA ARG A 36 20.26 -24.95 -13.61
C ARG A 36 21.55 -24.15 -13.67
N LYS A 37 22.71 -24.79 -13.88
CA LYS A 37 23.99 -24.10 -14.08
C LYS A 37 23.96 -23.22 -15.33
N GLN A 38 23.49 -23.74 -16.46
CA GLN A 38 23.40 -22.97 -17.70
C GLN A 38 22.40 -21.81 -17.59
N LEU A 39 21.24 -22.06 -16.97
CA LEU A 39 20.23 -21.01 -16.75
C LEU A 39 20.72 -19.92 -15.82
N ASN A 40 21.48 -20.25 -14.76
CA ASN A 40 22.10 -19.23 -13.91
C ASN A 40 23.10 -18.37 -14.70
N ASN A 41 23.99 -18.99 -15.48
CA ASN A 41 24.92 -18.23 -16.33
C ASN A 41 24.18 -17.30 -17.30
N LEU A 42 23.13 -17.79 -17.98
CA LEU A 42 22.33 -16.99 -18.91
C LEU A 42 21.50 -15.89 -18.21
N LEU A 43 21.15 -16.07 -16.94
CA LEU A 43 20.53 -15.02 -16.13
C LEU A 43 21.57 -13.96 -15.71
N ASP A 44 22.78 -14.39 -15.35
CA ASP A 44 23.89 -13.50 -14.96
C ASP A 44 24.40 -12.68 -16.15
N GLU A 45 24.40 -13.27 -17.35
CA GLU A 45 24.72 -12.61 -18.63
C GLU A 45 23.57 -11.74 -19.17
N GLU A 46 22.48 -11.61 -18.43
CA GLU A 46 21.26 -10.89 -18.83
C GLU A 46 20.60 -11.37 -20.14
N ALA A 47 20.93 -12.56 -20.65
CA ALA A 47 20.30 -13.12 -21.85
C ALA A 47 18.87 -13.63 -21.59
N LEU A 48 18.57 -14.04 -20.34
CA LEU A 48 17.27 -14.51 -19.90
C LEU A 48 16.71 -13.67 -18.75
N TYR A 49 15.39 -13.75 -18.56
CA TYR A 49 14.75 -13.40 -17.30
C TYR A 49 13.83 -14.53 -16.83
N LYS A 50 13.58 -14.57 -15.52
CA LYS A 50 12.72 -15.58 -14.89
C LYS A 50 11.37 -14.99 -14.51
N MET A 51 10.31 -15.74 -14.74
CA MET A 51 8.94 -15.42 -14.33
C MET A 51 8.40 -16.51 -13.40
N GLY A 52 7.77 -16.09 -12.30
CA GLY A 52 7.25 -17.00 -11.27
C GLY A 52 8.24 -17.30 -10.14
N LYS A 53 7.83 -18.17 -9.21
CA LYS A 53 8.62 -18.63 -8.06
C LYS A 53 8.59 -20.16 -7.98
N PRO A 54 9.63 -20.81 -7.45
CA PRO A 54 9.63 -22.25 -7.25
C PRO A 54 8.33 -22.73 -6.57
N PRO A 55 7.75 -23.85 -7.01
CA PRO A 55 8.29 -24.81 -7.99
C PRO A 55 8.01 -24.47 -9.47
N LYS A 56 7.22 -23.42 -9.78
CA LYS A 56 6.85 -23.05 -11.15
C LYS A 56 7.58 -21.79 -11.60
N VAL A 57 8.68 -21.99 -12.32
CA VAL A 57 9.52 -20.91 -12.87
C VAL A 57 9.65 -21.10 -14.38
N PHE A 58 9.34 -20.05 -15.12
CA PHE A 58 9.52 -19.95 -16.57
C PHE A 58 10.72 -19.06 -16.88
N TYR A 59 11.46 -19.42 -17.92
CA TYR A 59 12.60 -18.68 -18.44
C TYR A 59 12.23 -18.17 -19.83
N LEU A 60 12.50 -16.89 -20.08
CA LEU A 60 12.16 -16.18 -21.31
C LEU A 60 13.37 -15.37 -21.78
N ILE A 61 13.48 -15.15 -23.10
CA ILE A 61 14.51 -14.28 -23.67
C ILE A 61 14.32 -12.86 -23.15
N LYS A 62 15.38 -12.25 -22.62
CA LYS A 62 15.33 -10.85 -22.22
C LYS A 62 15.23 -10.01 -23.50
N PRO A 63 14.17 -9.20 -23.69
CA PRO A 63 14.09 -8.32 -24.84
C PRO A 63 15.26 -7.35 -24.79
N ASN A 64 15.89 -7.09 -25.94
CA ASN A 64 16.93 -6.08 -26.06
C ASN A 64 16.39 -4.76 -25.50
N LYS A 65 16.95 -4.31 -24.38
CA LYS A 65 16.72 -2.95 -23.91
C LYS A 65 17.37 -2.06 -24.96
N ASN A 66 16.56 -1.43 -25.81
CA ASN A 66 16.99 -0.21 -26.48
C ASN A 66 17.61 0.68 -25.41
N GLU A 67 18.82 1.19 -25.65
CA GLU A 67 19.50 2.09 -24.73
C GLU A 67 18.50 3.12 -24.23
N ALA A 68 18.23 3.11 -22.92
CA ALA A 68 17.30 4.06 -22.35
C ALA A 68 17.85 5.45 -22.68
N PRO A 69 17.00 6.38 -23.15
CA PRO A 69 17.45 7.74 -23.43
C PRO A 69 18.15 8.28 -22.18
N ILE A 70 19.28 8.98 -22.38
CA ILE A 70 20.00 9.63 -21.29
C ILE A 70 19.07 10.72 -20.73
N ILE A 71 18.38 10.40 -19.64
CA ILE A 71 17.48 11.33 -18.96
C ILE A 71 18.35 12.26 -18.10
N THR A 72 18.36 13.55 -18.43
CA THR A 72 19.16 14.54 -17.72
C THR A 72 18.28 15.24 -16.69
N ILE A 73 18.17 14.65 -15.50
CA ILE A 73 17.43 15.22 -14.38
C ILE A 73 18.40 15.74 -13.33
N ASP A 74 18.12 16.96 -12.84
CA ASP A 74 18.87 17.57 -11.74
C ASP A 74 18.95 16.63 -10.51
N PHE A 75 20.08 16.65 -9.82
CA PHE A 75 20.35 15.74 -8.70
C PHE A 75 19.34 15.90 -7.55
N SER A 76 18.90 17.13 -7.26
CA SER A 76 17.93 17.40 -6.20
C SER A 76 16.55 16.83 -6.57
N LEU A 77 16.16 16.98 -7.83
CA LEU A 77 14.90 16.46 -8.37
C LEU A 77 14.90 14.93 -8.40
N LYS A 78 16.01 14.31 -8.80
CA LYS A 78 16.20 12.86 -8.74
C LYS A 78 16.02 12.35 -7.32
N LYS A 79 16.71 12.95 -6.34
CA LYS A 79 16.60 12.56 -4.92
C LYS A 79 15.18 12.67 -4.38
N LEU A 80 14.44 13.70 -4.83
CA LEU A 80 13.04 13.89 -4.46
C LEU A 80 12.14 12.78 -5.04
N ILE A 81 12.35 12.40 -6.30
CA ILE A 81 11.63 11.29 -6.94
C ILE A 81 11.98 9.95 -6.28
N ASP A 82 13.27 9.67 -6.07
CA ASP A 82 13.77 8.47 -5.42
C ASP A 82 13.15 8.24 -4.04
N LYS A 83 12.92 9.32 -3.30
CA LYS A 83 12.28 9.26 -1.99
C LYS A 83 10.77 9.01 -2.06
N ASN A 84 10.06 9.62 -3.00
CA ASN A 84 8.60 9.77 -2.93
C ASN A 84 7.82 8.98 -3.97
N PHE A 85 8.48 8.44 -5.00
CA PHE A 85 7.81 7.70 -6.07
C PHE A 85 7.96 6.19 -5.87
N LEU A 86 6.85 5.49 -6.05
CA LEU A 86 6.79 4.04 -6.07
C LEU A 86 5.63 3.65 -6.99
N ILE A 87 5.89 2.68 -7.86
CA ILE A 87 4.85 1.99 -8.62
C ILE A 87 5.02 0.49 -8.43
N ILE A 88 3.88 -0.21 -8.41
CA ILE A 88 3.86 -1.66 -8.57
C ILE A 88 3.25 -1.94 -9.93
N THR A 89 4.01 -2.58 -10.81
CA THR A 89 3.60 -2.83 -12.19
C THR A 89 2.44 -3.82 -12.25
N PRO A 90 1.71 -3.91 -13.38
CA PRO A 90 0.71 -4.96 -13.58
C PRO A 90 1.26 -6.38 -13.45
N ALA A 91 2.57 -6.57 -13.67
CA ALA A 91 3.27 -7.83 -13.48
C ALA A 91 3.61 -8.12 -11.99
N GLY A 92 3.30 -7.19 -11.08
CA GLY A 92 3.59 -7.30 -9.65
C GLY A 92 5.02 -6.91 -9.27
N GLU A 93 5.75 -6.22 -10.15
CA GLU A 93 7.11 -5.76 -9.87
C GLU A 93 7.08 -4.43 -9.13
N LYS A 94 7.86 -4.33 -8.04
CA LYS A 94 8.00 -3.10 -7.26
C LYS A 94 9.12 -2.25 -7.87
N MET A 95 8.79 -1.08 -8.40
CA MET A 95 9.75 -0.13 -8.98
C MET A 95 9.72 1.19 -8.19
N GLU A 96 10.84 1.55 -7.58
CA GLU A 96 10.98 2.75 -6.77
C GLU A 96 11.70 3.87 -7.53
N GLY A 97 11.46 5.10 -7.11
CA GLY A 97 12.23 6.24 -7.55
C GLY A 97 12.19 6.55 -9.03
N LEU A 98 13.31 7.02 -9.56
CA LEU A 98 13.41 7.45 -10.96
C LEU A 98 13.12 6.31 -11.95
N GLU A 99 13.47 5.08 -11.60
CA GLU A 99 13.16 3.90 -12.43
C GLU A 99 11.64 3.75 -12.58
N GLY A 100 10.93 3.69 -11.44
CA GLY A 100 9.46 3.58 -11.44
C GLY A 100 8.78 4.79 -12.10
N PHE A 101 9.32 5.99 -11.88
CA PHE A 101 8.83 7.22 -12.49
C PHE A 101 8.98 7.23 -14.02
N THR A 102 10.13 6.78 -14.52
CA THR A 102 10.39 6.66 -15.96
C THR A 102 9.47 5.64 -16.60
N TYR A 103 9.28 4.49 -15.95
CA TYR A 103 8.30 3.48 -16.38
C TYR A 103 6.88 4.07 -16.47
N TRP A 104 6.45 4.79 -15.43
CA TRP A 104 5.13 5.43 -15.42
C TRP A 104 4.98 6.48 -16.52
N CYS A 105 5.97 7.36 -16.71
CA CYS A 105 5.98 8.34 -17.80
C CYS A 105 5.89 7.66 -19.18
N GLY A 106 6.66 6.60 -19.40
CA GLY A 106 6.61 5.82 -20.64
C GLY A 106 5.24 5.22 -20.92
N ARG A 107 4.57 4.67 -19.90
CA ARG A 107 3.20 4.14 -19.99
C ARG A 107 2.17 5.21 -20.36
N GLN A 108 2.36 6.43 -19.87
CA GLN A 108 1.49 7.58 -20.14
C GLN A 108 1.90 8.36 -21.40
N LYS A 109 2.97 7.96 -22.10
CA LYS A 109 3.57 8.68 -23.23
C LYS A 109 3.93 10.14 -22.89
N LEU A 110 4.47 10.35 -21.69
CA LEU A 110 4.85 11.67 -21.17
C LEU A 110 6.38 11.87 -21.20
N PRO A 111 6.86 13.10 -21.46
CA PRO A 111 8.28 13.43 -21.40
C PRO A 111 8.76 13.46 -19.93
N VAL A 112 9.79 12.67 -19.62
CA VAL A 112 10.22 12.44 -18.22
C VAL A 112 10.68 13.72 -17.53
N GLU A 113 11.52 14.53 -18.17
CA GLU A 113 12.11 15.74 -17.56
C GLU A 113 11.06 16.80 -17.20
N LYS A 114 10.18 17.13 -18.15
CA LYS A 114 9.07 18.07 -17.91
C LYS A 114 8.13 17.54 -16.82
N THR A 115 7.82 16.25 -16.87
CA THR A 115 6.91 15.60 -15.92
C THR A 115 7.51 15.55 -14.51
N ALA A 116 8.83 15.39 -14.40
CA ALA A 116 9.55 15.44 -13.13
C ALA A 116 9.41 16.81 -12.43
N LEU A 117 9.57 17.91 -13.19
CA LEU A 117 9.38 19.27 -12.67
C LEU A 117 7.94 19.51 -12.20
N GLU A 118 6.97 18.97 -12.93
CA GLU A 118 5.56 19.05 -12.54
C GLU A 118 5.27 18.21 -11.29
N TYR A 119 5.87 17.03 -11.18
CA TYR A 119 5.77 16.17 -10.00
C TYR A 119 6.32 16.86 -8.75
N GLU A 120 7.46 17.55 -8.85
CA GLU A 120 8.00 18.34 -7.75
C GLU A 120 7.02 19.44 -7.31
N LYS A 121 6.48 20.21 -8.26
CA LYS A 121 5.52 21.28 -7.96
C LYS A 121 4.29 20.73 -7.25
N THR A 122 3.75 19.62 -7.75
CA THR A 122 2.60 18.94 -7.13
C THR A 122 2.95 18.45 -5.73
N LEU A 123 4.10 17.79 -5.51
CA LEU A 123 4.51 17.37 -4.17
C LEU A 123 4.66 18.55 -3.21
N LYS A 124 5.28 19.66 -3.63
CA LYS A 124 5.41 20.87 -2.80
C LYS A 124 4.06 21.42 -2.36
N LYS A 125 3.06 21.43 -3.25
CA LYS A 125 1.66 21.80 -2.92
C LYS A 125 1.10 20.90 -1.81
N TYR A 126 1.27 19.59 -1.90
CA TYR A 126 0.72 18.65 -0.90
C TYR A 126 1.49 18.61 0.42
N VAL A 127 2.81 18.83 0.40
CA VAL A 127 3.64 18.87 1.61
C VAL A 127 3.23 20.00 2.56
N GLN A 128 2.70 21.11 2.05
CA GLN A 128 2.21 22.23 2.87
C GLN A 128 1.08 21.84 3.84
N TYR A 129 0.32 20.79 3.50
CA TYR A 129 -0.74 20.26 4.38
C TYR A 129 -0.19 19.37 5.51
N LYS A 130 1.07 18.92 5.42
CA LYS A 130 1.72 18.08 6.44
C LYS A 130 2.40 18.95 7.49
N LYS A 131 1.74 19.13 8.64
CA LYS A 131 2.28 19.86 9.80
C LYS A 131 2.81 18.87 10.84
N GLY A 132 4.13 18.84 11.03
CA GLY A 132 4.77 17.86 11.92
C GLY A 132 4.55 16.41 11.46
N GLY A 133 4.56 16.18 10.14
CA GLY A 133 4.36 14.84 9.56
C GLY A 133 2.91 14.34 9.53
N LEU A 134 1.94 15.13 10.00
CA LEU A 134 0.52 14.80 10.03
C LEU A 134 -0.28 15.76 9.17
N ILE A 135 -1.35 15.27 8.55
CA ILE A 135 -2.33 16.11 7.86
C ILE A 135 -3.60 16.15 8.71
N ASP A 136 -4.13 17.35 8.92
CA ASP A 136 -5.36 17.56 9.69
C ASP A 136 -6.60 17.20 8.86
N GLY A 137 -7.33 16.19 9.31
CA GLY A 137 -8.58 15.71 8.73
C GLY A 137 -9.84 16.33 9.31
N MET A 138 -9.73 17.17 10.34
CA MET A 138 -10.88 17.74 11.03
C MET A 138 -11.71 18.66 10.15
N TYR A 139 -11.06 19.40 9.24
CA TYR A 139 -11.78 20.22 8.27
C TYR A 139 -12.75 19.35 7.45
N LYS A 140 -12.25 18.26 6.87
CA LYS A 140 -13.05 17.38 6.00
C LYS A 140 -14.23 16.75 6.74
N ILE A 141 -13.98 16.15 7.91
CA ILE A 141 -15.03 15.42 8.63
C ILE A 141 -16.15 16.35 9.12
N LYS A 142 -15.83 17.58 9.54
CA LYS A 142 -16.81 18.59 9.94
C LYS A 142 -17.69 19.11 8.79
N HIS A 143 -17.19 19.07 7.56
CA HIS A 143 -17.99 19.41 6.37
C HIS A 143 -18.74 18.19 5.81
N THR A 144 -18.41 16.98 6.27
CA THR A 144 -19.04 15.73 5.81
C THR A 144 -20.22 15.32 6.70
N PHE A 145 -20.13 15.56 8.02
CA PHE A 145 -21.15 15.16 8.98
C PHE A 145 -21.69 16.35 9.77
N PRO A 146 -23.00 16.36 10.09
CA PRO A 146 -23.58 17.38 10.97
C PRO A 146 -23.02 17.28 12.39
N GLU A 147 -22.75 16.06 12.86
CA GLU A 147 -22.17 15.80 14.18
C GLU A 147 -20.86 15.03 14.05
N VAL A 148 -19.83 15.51 14.76
CA VAL A 148 -18.50 14.90 14.79
C VAL A 148 -18.16 14.52 16.23
N PHE A 149 -17.84 13.24 16.43
CA PHE A 149 -17.54 12.68 17.76
C PHE A 149 -16.04 12.54 18.05
N LEU A 150 -15.19 12.83 17.07
CA LEU A 150 -13.73 12.88 17.22
C LEU A 150 -13.26 14.26 17.70
N ASP A 151 -12.30 14.31 18.63
CA ASP A 151 -11.65 15.57 19.03
C ASP A 151 -10.60 16.01 18.02
N LYS A 152 -9.90 15.04 17.45
CA LYS A 152 -8.86 15.23 16.42
C LYS A 152 -8.90 14.09 15.42
N LEU A 153 -8.50 14.41 14.20
CA LEU A 153 -8.40 13.43 13.12
C LEU A 153 -7.18 13.75 12.28
N PHE A 154 -6.32 12.76 12.08
CA PHE A 154 -5.12 12.90 11.29
C PHE A 154 -5.00 11.81 10.22
N TYR A 155 -4.23 12.09 9.18
CA TYR A 155 -3.68 11.07 8.29
C TYR A 155 -2.19 11.29 8.05
N LEU A 156 -1.46 10.20 7.82
CA LEU A 156 0.00 10.22 7.64
C LEU A 156 0.42 10.62 6.22
N ASP A 157 -0.44 10.37 5.24
CA ASP A 157 -0.24 10.79 3.86
C ASP A 157 -1.57 10.94 3.12
N PHE A 158 -1.53 11.56 1.95
CA PHE A 158 -2.61 11.45 0.99
C PHE A 158 -2.56 10.07 0.32
N TYR A 159 -3.74 9.52 0.07
CA TYR A 159 -3.88 8.27 -0.66
C TYR A 159 -3.42 8.43 -2.13
N SER A 160 -3.80 9.55 -2.74
CA SER A 160 -3.45 9.94 -4.09
C SER A 160 -3.17 11.45 -4.16
N ILE A 161 -2.48 11.86 -5.22
CA ILE A 161 -2.27 13.25 -5.60
C ILE A 161 -2.71 13.43 -7.05
N GLU A 162 -3.18 14.64 -7.38
CA GLU A 162 -3.66 14.95 -8.72
C GLU A 162 -2.63 14.59 -9.79
N ARG A 163 -3.09 14.10 -10.95
CA ARG A 163 -2.30 13.72 -12.13
C ARG A 163 -1.36 12.51 -11.97
N PHE A 164 -0.74 12.31 -10.82
CA PHE A 164 0.26 11.25 -10.59
C PHE A 164 -0.30 10.00 -9.91
N GLY A 165 -1.56 10.06 -9.45
CA GLY A 165 -2.23 8.92 -8.84
C GLY A 165 -1.76 8.68 -7.41
N LYS A 166 -1.60 7.42 -7.02
CA LYS A 166 -1.31 7.04 -5.63
C LYS A 166 0.07 7.54 -5.20
N THR A 167 0.16 8.01 -3.95
CA THR A 167 1.45 8.32 -3.33
C THR A 167 2.23 7.03 -3.05
N LYS A 168 3.54 7.12 -2.73
CA LYS A 168 4.31 5.94 -2.31
C LYS A 168 3.64 5.19 -1.15
N LEU A 169 3.13 5.92 -0.15
CA LEU A 169 2.42 5.30 0.97
C LEU A 169 1.06 4.71 0.54
N GLY A 170 0.32 5.40 -0.34
CA GLY A 170 -0.93 4.89 -0.92
C GLY A 170 -0.74 3.61 -1.73
N GLN A 171 0.34 3.53 -2.52
CA GLN A 171 0.69 2.35 -3.30
C GLN A 171 1.08 1.18 -2.38
N LEU A 172 1.93 1.42 -1.37
CA LEU A 172 2.28 0.38 -0.38
C LEU A 172 1.05 -0.13 0.36
N LEU A 173 0.18 0.78 0.82
CA LEU A 173 -1.05 0.43 1.52
C LEU A 173 -1.96 -0.44 0.66
N LEU A 174 -2.19 -0.05 -0.59
CA LEU A 174 -3.02 -0.79 -1.53
C LEU A 174 -2.52 -2.24 -1.67
N TYR A 175 -1.24 -2.41 -2.03
CA TYR A 175 -0.73 -3.74 -2.32
C TYR A 175 -0.49 -4.57 -1.06
N ALA A 176 -0.12 -3.97 0.07
CA ALA A 176 -0.07 -4.66 1.36
C ALA A 176 -1.45 -5.23 1.73
N LYS A 177 -2.53 -4.49 1.42
CA LYS A 177 -3.91 -4.91 1.66
C LYS A 177 -4.41 -5.97 0.67
N GLN A 178 -4.17 -5.79 -0.63
CA GLN A 178 -4.68 -6.70 -1.68
C GLN A 178 -3.88 -8.00 -1.77
N SER A 179 -2.56 -7.93 -1.78
CA SER A 179 -1.71 -9.11 -2.00
C SER A 179 -1.57 -10.01 -0.79
N GLN A 180 -1.99 -9.55 0.40
CA GLN A 180 -1.80 -10.27 1.67
C GLN A 180 -0.32 -10.62 1.94
N ASN A 181 0.61 -9.91 1.29
CA ASN A 181 2.04 -10.16 1.37
C ASN A 181 2.61 -9.58 2.67
N ARG A 182 2.98 -10.47 3.59
CA ARG A 182 3.57 -10.11 4.89
C ARG A 182 4.84 -9.26 4.80
N THR A 183 5.64 -9.41 3.73
CA THR A 183 6.83 -8.58 3.53
C THR A 183 6.46 -7.12 3.23
N LEU A 184 5.46 -6.89 2.37
CA LEU A 184 4.96 -5.54 2.10
C LEU A 184 4.27 -4.94 3.33
N ILE A 185 3.54 -5.75 4.09
CA ILE A 185 2.93 -5.31 5.34
C ILE A 185 4.02 -4.88 6.33
N LYS A 186 5.08 -5.69 6.50
CA LYS A 186 6.20 -5.33 7.37
C LYS A 186 6.88 -4.04 6.93
N GLU A 187 7.15 -3.88 5.64
CA GLU A 187 7.74 -2.65 5.08
C GLU A 187 6.86 -1.43 5.38
N LEU A 188 5.54 -1.57 5.22
CA LEU A 188 4.57 -0.54 5.60
C LEU A 188 4.65 -0.24 7.10
N VAL A 189 4.58 -1.24 7.99
CA VAL A 189 4.66 -1.03 9.45
C VAL A 189 5.96 -0.34 9.86
N ASP A 190 7.10 -0.74 9.28
CA ASP A 190 8.41 -0.16 9.57
C ASP A 190 8.44 1.34 9.21
N GLN A 191 7.75 1.76 8.14
CA GLN A 191 7.60 3.18 7.80
C GLN A 191 6.63 3.94 8.71
N LEU A 192 5.58 3.28 9.22
CA LEU A 192 4.54 3.89 10.05
C LEU A 192 4.97 4.06 11.51
N ARG A 193 5.70 3.08 12.05
CA ARG A 193 6.12 3.02 13.46
C ARG A 193 6.67 4.34 14.01
N PRO A 194 7.66 5.02 13.38
CA PRO A 194 8.19 6.26 13.93
C PRO A 194 7.14 7.37 14.00
N ARG A 195 6.25 7.46 13.00
CA ARG A 195 5.20 8.51 12.96
C ARG A 195 4.10 8.26 13.98
N ILE A 196 3.70 7.00 14.15
CA ILE A 196 2.73 6.60 15.18
C ILE A 196 3.33 6.86 16.56
N THR A 197 4.59 6.46 16.80
CA THR A 197 5.26 6.67 18.08
C THR A 197 5.36 8.16 18.45
N ASP A 198 5.68 9.02 17.48
CA ASP A 198 5.68 10.49 17.69
C ASP A 198 4.29 11.02 18.06
N LEU A 199 3.24 10.55 17.38
CA LEU A 199 1.86 10.91 17.67
C LEU A 199 1.44 10.46 19.09
N LEU A 200 1.79 9.24 19.49
CA LEU A 200 1.50 8.71 20.82
C LEU A 200 2.07 9.60 21.93
N LYS A 201 3.31 10.08 21.75
CA LYS A 201 3.97 11.00 22.68
C LYS A 201 3.34 12.39 22.64
N ARG A 202 3.08 12.92 21.45
CA ARG A 202 2.57 14.28 21.24
C ARG A 202 1.20 14.52 21.88
N PHE A 203 0.35 13.51 21.92
CA PHE A 203 -1.02 13.62 22.43
C PHE A 203 -1.26 12.84 23.74
N THR A 204 -0.21 12.28 24.34
CA THR A 204 -0.30 11.49 25.59
C THR A 204 -1.42 10.46 25.50
N ILE A 205 -1.29 9.55 24.54
CA ILE A 205 -2.29 8.50 24.28
C ILE A 205 -2.18 7.42 25.36
N ASP A 206 -3.31 7.04 25.97
CA ASP A 206 -3.38 6.01 27.02
C ASP A 206 -3.72 4.63 26.46
N ALA A 207 -4.54 4.61 25.40
CA ALA A 207 -5.00 3.38 24.75
C ALA A 207 -5.13 3.54 23.25
N VAL A 208 -5.08 2.42 22.54
CA VAL A 208 -5.30 2.34 21.10
C VAL A 208 -6.49 1.44 20.78
N ALA A 209 -7.12 1.65 19.64
CA ALA A 209 -8.07 0.70 19.08
C ALA A 209 -7.85 0.60 17.57
N TYR A 210 -7.87 -0.62 17.05
CA TYR A 210 -7.69 -0.87 15.62
C TYR A 210 -9.07 -1.08 14.98
N ILE A 211 -9.39 -0.32 13.95
CA ILE A 211 -10.66 -0.48 13.24
C ILE A 211 -10.72 -1.88 12.60
N PRO A 212 -11.75 -2.67 12.90
CA PRO A 212 -11.80 -4.05 12.45
C PRO A 212 -11.99 -4.12 10.93
N PRO A 213 -11.36 -5.10 10.26
CA PRO A 213 -11.44 -5.22 8.81
C PRO A 213 -12.87 -5.51 8.35
N THR A 214 -13.23 -4.94 7.20
CA THR A 214 -14.59 -5.07 6.64
C THR A 214 -14.74 -6.25 5.68
N VAL A 215 -13.65 -6.75 5.10
CA VAL A 215 -13.65 -7.84 4.10
C VAL A 215 -12.87 -9.04 4.64
N LYS A 216 -13.41 -10.25 4.48
CA LYS A 216 -12.75 -11.49 4.89
C LYS A 216 -11.53 -11.74 3.99
N ARG A 217 -10.37 -11.89 4.62
CA ARG A 217 -9.05 -12.20 4.05
C ARG A 217 -8.32 -13.10 5.04
N GLU A 218 -7.40 -13.93 4.56
CA GLU A 218 -6.57 -14.80 5.39
C GLU A 218 -5.62 -13.97 6.26
N VAL A 219 -4.98 -12.96 5.65
CA VAL A 219 -4.12 -11.99 6.32
C VAL A 219 -4.81 -10.63 6.34
N GLN A 220 -5.11 -10.15 7.55
CA GLN A 220 -5.80 -8.87 7.76
C GLN A 220 -4.78 -7.79 8.12
N LEU A 221 -4.67 -6.76 7.28
CA LEU A 221 -3.72 -5.66 7.45
C LEU A 221 -3.74 -5.06 8.87
N MET A 222 -4.93 -4.75 9.40
CA MET A 222 -5.06 -4.11 10.71
C MET A 222 -4.62 -5.03 11.86
N LYS A 223 -4.84 -6.34 11.75
CA LYS A 223 -4.36 -7.31 12.75
C LYS A 223 -2.85 -7.49 12.69
N GLU A 224 -2.28 -7.47 11.49
CA GLU A 224 -0.84 -7.53 11.31
C GLU A 224 -0.18 -6.22 11.80
N LEU A 225 -0.83 -5.07 11.57
CA LEU A 225 -0.39 -3.77 12.07
C LEU A 225 -0.38 -3.76 13.61
N GLU A 226 -1.45 -4.22 14.26
CA GLU A 226 -1.53 -4.40 15.70
C GLU A 226 -0.37 -5.28 16.22
N ARG A 227 -0.24 -6.49 15.68
CA ARG A 227 0.80 -7.45 16.10
C ARG A 227 2.21 -6.94 15.87
N MET A 228 2.47 -6.25 14.77
CA MET A 228 3.82 -5.81 14.41
C MET A 228 4.20 -4.50 15.09
N LEU A 229 3.26 -3.56 15.28
CA LEU A 229 3.55 -2.34 16.03
C LEU A 229 3.87 -2.65 17.48
N ASP A 230 3.15 -3.62 18.07
CA ASP A 230 3.36 -4.12 19.43
C ASP A 230 3.47 -2.96 20.44
N LEU A 231 2.45 -2.12 20.46
CA LEU A 231 2.44 -0.92 21.29
C LEU A 231 2.25 -1.31 22.76
N PRO A 232 3.02 -0.74 23.70
CA PRO A 232 3.03 -1.15 25.11
C PRO A 232 1.79 -0.72 25.91
N MET A 233 0.73 -0.29 25.23
CA MET A 233 -0.44 0.36 25.82
C MET A 233 -1.69 -0.49 25.69
N SER A 234 -2.71 -0.17 26.47
CA SER A 234 -3.96 -0.93 26.45
C SER A 234 -4.63 -0.83 25.09
N THR A 235 -5.17 -1.95 24.62
CA THR A 235 -5.99 -1.98 23.40
C THR A 235 -7.46 -2.08 23.78
N LEU A 236 -8.28 -1.15 23.29
CA LEU A 236 -9.73 -1.20 23.36
C LEU A 236 -10.25 -2.14 22.26
N ASN A 237 -11.06 -3.11 22.65
CA ASN A 237 -11.53 -4.15 21.74
C ASN A 237 -12.71 -3.64 20.88
N LEU A 238 -12.54 -3.71 19.56
CA LEU A 238 -13.56 -3.39 18.57
C LEU A 238 -13.91 -4.64 17.77
N VAL A 239 -15.18 -5.05 17.82
CA VAL A 239 -15.67 -6.27 17.19
C VAL A 239 -16.55 -5.93 16.00
N LYS A 240 -16.29 -6.54 14.83
CA LYS A 240 -17.20 -6.48 13.69
C LYS A 240 -18.23 -7.61 13.80
N VAL A 241 -19.49 -7.25 14.04
CA VAL A 241 -20.62 -8.19 14.09
C VAL A 241 -20.92 -8.73 12.69
N LYS A 242 -21.16 -10.05 12.60
CA LYS A 242 -21.52 -10.72 11.35
C LYS A 242 -23.03 -10.59 11.13
N THR A 243 -23.42 -9.98 10.02
CA THR A 243 -24.77 -10.06 9.47
C THR A 243 -24.91 -11.31 8.58
N PRO A 244 -26.14 -11.79 8.30
CA PRO A 244 -26.36 -12.93 7.40
C PRO A 244 -25.73 -12.73 6.01
N VAL A 245 -25.76 -11.50 5.51
CA VAL A 245 -25.07 -11.07 4.28
C VAL A 245 -23.99 -10.05 4.64
N ALA A 246 -22.74 -10.36 4.31
CA ALA A 246 -21.62 -9.45 4.54
C ALA A 246 -21.55 -8.40 3.42
N VAL A 247 -21.92 -7.15 3.74
CA VAL A 247 -21.83 -6.02 2.80
C VAL A 247 -20.58 -5.20 3.10
N PRO A 248 -19.60 -5.13 2.16
CA PRO A 248 -18.45 -4.28 2.36
C PRO A 248 -18.82 -2.79 2.32
N GLN A 249 -18.46 -2.04 3.35
CA GLN A 249 -18.78 -0.61 3.44
C GLN A 249 -18.25 0.21 2.24
N LYS A 250 -17.14 -0.24 1.62
CA LYS A 250 -16.53 0.42 0.47
C LYS A 250 -17.33 0.29 -0.84
N THR A 251 -18.25 -0.68 -0.93
CA THR A 251 -19.13 -0.84 -2.10
C THR A 251 -20.38 0.03 -2.02
N LEU A 252 -20.63 0.67 -0.88
CA LEU A 252 -21.77 1.58 -0.67
C LEU A 252 -21.42 2.95 -1.22
N ASN A 253 -22.26 3.51 -2.10
CA ASN A 253 -21.99 4.81 -2.73
C ASN A 253 -22.49 5.99 -1.90
N LYS A 254 -23.60 5.82 -1.15
CA LYS A 254 -24.20 6.88 -0.34
C LYS A 254 -23.56 6.97 1.04
N LEU A 255 -23.49 8.18 1.58
CA LEU A 255 -22.90 8.41 2.91
C LEU A 255 -23.77 7.80 4.01
N GLU A 256 -25.09 7.91 3.87
CA GLU A 256 -26.09 7.43 4.80
C GLU A 256 -25.97 5.90 4.96
N ASP A 257 -25.89 5.16 3.85
CA ASP A 257 -25.70 3.71 3.84
C ASP A 257 -24.39 3.32 4.57
N ARG A 258 -23.32 4.10 4.40
CA ARG A 258 -22.03 3.86 5.07
C ARG A 258 -22.11 4.12 6.57
N VAL A 259 -22.87 5.12 6.99
CA VAL A 259 -23.13 5.44 8.40
C VAL A 259 -23.95 4.33 9.02
N GLU A 260 -25.04 3.90 8.39
CA GLU A 260 -25.87 2.79 8.84
C GLU A 260 -25.05 1.50 8.96
N ASN A 261 -24.24 1.17 7.95
CA ASN A 261 -23.38 -0.01 8.00
C ASN A 261 -22.42 0.04 9.20
N ALA A 262 -21.70 1.14 9.42
CA ALA A 262 -20.78 1.28 10.55
C ALA A 262 -21.53 1.20 11.90
N ARG A 263 -22.71 1.82 11.96
CA ARG A 263 -23.59 1.79 13.13
C ARG A 263 -24.09 0.38 13.45
N SER A 264 -24.41 -0.44 12.46
CA SER A 264 -24.99 -1.76 12.70
C SER A 264 -23.94 -2.87 12.87
N THR A 265 -22.71 -2.65 12.43
CA THR A 265 -21.72 -3.74 12.33
C THR A 265 -20.50 -3.61 13.22
N ILE A 266 -20.19 -2.45 13.80
CA ILE A 266 -19.03 -2.30 14.71
C ILE A 266 -19.51 -2.20 16.14
N VAL A 267 -19.05 -3.07 17.04
CA VAL A 267 -19.38 -3.03 18.46
C VAL A 267 -18.13 -2.70 19.26
N VAL A 268 -18.31 -1.86 20.26
CA VAL A 268 -17.29 -1.58 21.28
C VAL A 268 -17.51 -2.57 22.41
N ASP A 269 -16.53 -3.45 22.61
CA ASP A 269 -16.58 -4.55 23.57
C ASP A 269 -15.53 -4.33 24.65
N ASP A 270 -15.70 -3.25 25.43
CA ASP A 270 -14.81 -2.88 26.52
C ASP A 270 -15.60 -2.12 27.60
N THR A 271 -15.13 -2.21 28.85
CA THR A 271 -15.71 -1.51 30.01
C THR A 271 -14.71 -0.57 30.68
N ARG A 272 -13.43 -0.64 30.27
CA ARG A 272 -12.36 0.20 30.84
C ARG A 272 -12.49 1.63 30.36
N LYS A 273 -12.17 2.57 31.24
CA LYS A 273 -12.14 4.00 30.94
C LYS A 273 -10.72 4.46 30.66
N TYR A 274 -10.59 5.30 29.65
CA TYR A 274 -9.33 5.85 29.17
C TYR A 274 -9.39 7.38 29.18
N GLY A 275 -8.26 8.05 29.37
CA GLY A 275 -8.18 9.50 29.19
C GLY A 275 -8.21 9.83 27.70
N THR A 276 -7.16 9.43 26.98
CA THR A 276 -6.99 9.66 25.54
C THR A 276 -6.88 8.34 24.78
N LEU A 277 -7.82 8.12 23.85
CA LEU A 277 -7.89 6.94 22.99
C LEU A 277 -7.52 7.30 21.55
N LEU A 278 -6.64 6.52 20.93
CA LEU A 278 -6.30 6.61 19.51
C LEU A 278 -6.98 5.51 18.69
N LEU A 279 -7.84 5.89 17.74
CA LEU A 279 -8.43 4.99 16.74
C LEU A 279 -7.54 4.93 15.51
N LEU A 280 -7.10 3.74 15.13
CA LEU A 280 -6.25 3.47 13.96
C LEU A 280 -7.07 2.84 12.84
N ASP A 281 -7.07 3.46 11.66
CA ASP A 281 -7.73 2.96 10.45
C ASP A 281 -6.76 2.89 9.26
N ASP A 282 -7.10 2.08 8.26
CA ASP A 282 -6.25 1.90 7.09
C ASP A 282 -6.31 3.13 6.16
N ALA A 283 -7.52 3.59 5.83
CA ALA A 283 -7.69 4.70 4.91
C ALA A 283 -8.99 5.47 5.15
N LEU A 284 -8.89 6.79 5.15
CA LEU A 284 -10.02 7.69 5.36
C LEU A 284 -10.63 8.17 4.05
N GLY A 285 -11.76 7.58 3.69
CA GLY A 285 -12.68 8.08 2.67
C GLY A 285 -13.60 9.17 3.26
N SER A 286 -14.86 8.80 3.54
CA SER A 286 -15.83 9.72 4.17
C SER A 286 -15.60 9.94 5.66
N GLY A 287 -14.95 9.00 6.36
CA GLY A 287 -14.76 9.05 7.82
C GLY A 287 -15.92 8.49 8.65
N ALA A 288 -16.94 7.91 8.01
CA ALA A 288 -18.13 7.36 8.69
C ALA A 288 -17.77 6.31 9.76
N THR A 289 -16.82 5.44 9.45
CA THR A 289 -16.36 4.37 10.35
C THR A 289 -15.77 4.90 11.64
N LEU A 290 -14.82 5.84 11.54
CA LEU A 290 -14.21 6.47 12.70
C LEU A 290 -15.24 7.29 13.49
N ASN A 291 -16.10 8.05 12.82
CA ASN A 291 -17.08 8.90 13.49
C ASN A 291 -18.11 8.09 14.30
N GLU A 292 -18.68 7.04 13.70
CA GLU A 292 -19.65 6.17 14.38
C GLU A 292 -18.99 5.33 15.49
N THR A 293 -17.74 4.93 15.31
CA THR A 293 -16.98 4.24 16.37
C THR A 293 -16.73 5.19 17.55
N ALA A 294 -16.29 6.43 17.28
CA ALA A 294 -16.12 7.45 18.30
C ALA A 294 -17.43 7.79 19.03
N ARG A 295 -18.55 7.86 18.30
CA ARG A 295 -19.88 8.04 18.88
C ARG A 295 -20.21 6.98 19.93
N LYS A 296 -19.95 5.70 19.61
CA LYS A 296 -20.20 4.57 20.52
C LYS A 296 -19.33 4.63 21.76
N ILE A 297 -18.04 4.89 21.58
CA ILE A 297 -17.08 5.05 22.68
C ILE A 297 -17.52 6.17 23.64
N ARG A 298 -17.97 7.31 23.10
CA ARG A 298 -18.49 8.42 23.92
C ARG A 298 -19.81 8.09 24.60
N SER A 299 -20.74 7.44 23.90
CA SER A 299 -22.04 7.06 24.47
C SER A 299 -21.91 6.08 25.65
N GLN A 300 -20.85 5.26 25.65
CA GLN A 300 -20.51 4.34 26.73
C GLN A 300 -19.57 4.97 27.77
N ASN A 301 -19.19 6.24 27.59
CA ASN A 301 -18.31 6.99 28.47
C ASN A 301 -16.95 6.30 28.75
N LEU A 302 -16.37 5.69 27.70
CA LEU A 302 -15.13 4.92 27.77
C LEU A 302 -13.88 5.76 27.55
N ALA A 303 -13.99 6.93 26.92
CA ALA A 303 -12.84 7.82 26.69
C ALA A 303 -13.24 9.29 26.82
N GLN A 304 -12.38 10.10 27.44
CA GLN A 304 -12.57 11.55 27.52
C GLN A 304 -12.24 12.22 26.17
N THR A 305 -11.09 11.83 25.61
CA THR A 305 -10.59 12.30 24.32
C THR A 305 -10.47 11.13 23.33
N VAL A 306 -11.00 11.30 22.13
CA VAL A 306 -10.94 10.33 21.02
C VAL A 306 -10.25 10.97 19.82
N ILE A 307 -9.09 10.44 19.45
CA ILE A 307 -8.28 10.88 18.31
C ILE A 307 -8.33 9.81 17.23
N GLY A 308 -8.61 10.20 15.98
CA GLY A 308 -8.52 9.31 14.82
C GLY A 308 -7.19 9.48 14.09
N LEU A 309 -6.61 8.36 13.64
CA LEU A 309 -5.47 8.33 12.74
C LEU A 309 -5.72 7.32 11.61
N ALA A 310 -5.63 7.77 10.38
CA ALA A 310 -5.61 6.90 9.21
C ALA A 310 -4.22 6.86 8.57
N ILE A 311 -3.82 5.72 7.99
CA ILE A 311 -2.55 5.64 7.25
C ILE A 311 -2.57 6.59 6.06
N THR A 312 -3.67 6.58 5.29
CA THR A 312 -3.89 7.52 4.20
C THR A 312 -5.26 8.18 4.26
N GLY A 313 -5.40 9.38 3.70
CA GLY A 313 -6.68 10.07 3.54
C GLY A 313 -6.84 10.67 2.15
N SER A 314 -8.07 10.87 1.68
CA SER A 314 -8.29 11.58 0.41
C SER A 314 -8.27 13.09 0.57
N PHE A 315 -7.65 13.77 -0.40
CA PHE A 315 -7.59 15.24 -0.47
C PHE A 315 -8.92 15.86 -0.92
N SER A 316 -9.58 15.26 -1.92
CA SER A 316 -10.88 15.67 -2.43
C SER A 316 -12.00 14.87 -1.75
N GLY A 317 -13.15 15.51 -1.51
CA GLY A 317 -14.32 14.92 -0.84
C GLY A 317 -14.97 13.72 -1.53
N PHE A 318 -14.42 13.24 -2.66
CA PHE A 318 -15.05 12.26 -3.54
C PHE A 318 -14.19 11.06 -3.95
N GLU A 319 -12.91 10.98 -3.56
CA GLU A 319 -12.22 9.69 -3.71
C GLU A 319 -12.73 8.74 -2.62
N VAL A 320 -13.85 8.09 -2.93
CA VAL A 320 -14.14 6.79 -2.35
C VAL A 320 -12.92 5.94 -2.66
N ILE A 321 -12.21 5.53 -1.62
CA ILE A 321 -11.17 4.51 -1.71
C ILE A 321 -11.90 3.18 -1.94
N SER A 322 -12.40 2.98 -3.16
CA SER A 322 -13.23 1.88 -3.65
C SER A 322 -12.35 0.73 -4.15
N GLU A 323 -11.40 0.33 -3.32
CA GLU A 323 -10.58 -0.85 -3.61
C GLU A 323 -11.03 -1.99 -2.71
N VAL A 324 -11.68 -2.95 -3.36
CA VAL A 324 -12.04 -4.28 -2.83
C VAL A 324 -10.77 -5.14 -2.77
#